data_AF-A0A831XPC1-F1
#
_entry.id   AF-A0A831XPC1-F1
#
_cell.length_a   1.000
_cell.length_b   1.000
_cell.length_c   1.000
_cell.angle_alpha   90.00
_cell.angle_beta   90.00
_cell.angle_gamma   90.00
#
_symmetry.space_group_name_H-M   'P 1'
#
loop_
_entity.id
_entity.type
_entity.pdbx_description
1 polymer ?
#
loop_
_entity_poly.entity_id
_entity_poly.type
_entity_poly.pdbx_seq_one_letter_code
_entity_poly.pdbx_strand_id
1 'polypeptide(L)'
;MKKTIIKPLILATAVISSPMIATSAAQAASVSGNIGVFSQYILRGITNVPENDDATVQGGFDVGFDNGLYLGYWGSSLGYGDDQNGFENDFYGGYGGSIGDFSYDIGVIQYYYINIDDFDGTEAYGSVGYGPFSLGAKTLLNDVAWGNQGDTYWTANFSQPLPKGFNFDATLGYYTYEDSGEYIASTPEDGAFRHLNLSLSHPIGNTGADMGVTYVIGGKDRNGVDQDNAVFFSLTYGFDIM
;
A
#
# COMPACT_ATOMS: atom_id res chain seq x y z
N MET A 1 5.74 8.58 -35.49
CA MET A 1 4.36 8.93 -35.12
C MET A 1 4.31 8.99 -33.61
N LYS A 2 4.28 10.20 -33.04
CA LYS A 2 4.22 10.44 -31.60
C LYS A 2 2.78 10.15 -31.15
N LYS A 3 2.58 9.17 -30.27
CA LYS A 3 1.28 9.04 -29.57
C LYS A 3 1.30 10.02 -28.42
N THR A 4 0.29 10.89 -28.46
CA THR A 4 0.07 12.07 -27.64
C THR A 4 -0.08 11.70 -26.17
N ILE A 5 0.66 12.41 -25.32
CA ILE A 5 0.41 12.52 -23.88
C ILE A 5 -0.95 13.20 -23.71
N ILE A 6 -1.89 12.55 -23.04
CA ILE A 6 -3.14 13.19 -22.64
C ILE A 6 -3.02 13.58 -21.17
N LYS A 7 -2.68 14.84 -20.92
CA LYS A 7 -3.29 15.65 -19.85
C LYS A 7 -4.29 16.56 -20.57
N PRO A 8 -5.55 16.73 -20.11
CA PRO A 8 -5.90 17.86 -19.22
C PRO A 8 -7.14 17.52 -18.32
N LEU A 9 -7.71 18.36 -17.43
CA LEU A 9 -8.16 19.74 -17.63
C LEU A 9 -8.68 20.41 -16.34
N ILE A 10 -8.30 21.66 -16.13
CA ILE A 10 -8.96 22.65 -15.25
C ILE A 10 -10.19 23.22 -15.98
N LEU A 11 -11.35 23.35 -15.32
CA LEU A 11 -12.38 24.30 -15.77
C LEU A 11 -13.17 24.92 -14.59
N ALA A 12 -13.25 26.25 -14.59
CA ALA A 12 -14.05 27.08 -13.70
C ALA A 12 -15.17 27.78 -14.48
N THR A 13 -16.43 27.79 -14.00
CA THR A 13 -17.37 28.95 -13.88
C THR A 13 -18.83 28.58 -13.49
N ALA A 14 -19.25 29.06 -12.32
CA ALA A 14 -20.48 29.80 -11.93
C ALA A 14 -21.91 29.57 -12.55
N VAL A 15 -22.89 29.28 -11.65
CA VAL A 15 -24.21 29.95 -11.38
C VAL A 15 -25.58 29.33 -11.82
N ILE A 16 -26.49 29.29 -10.82
CA ILE A 16 -27.99 29.22 -10.75
C ILE A 16 -28.74 27.86 -10.69
N SER A 17 -29.71 27.88 -9.77
CA SER A 17 -30.56 26.88 -9.11
C SER A 17 -31.67 26.17 -9.91
N SER A 18 -31.94 24.90 -9.58
CA SER A 18 -33.26 24.33 -9.17
C SER A 18 -33.17 22.80 -8.96
N PRO A 19 -33.99 22.19 -8.09
CA PRO A 19 -33.83 20.78 -7.71
C PRO A 19 -34.39 19.87 -8.81
N MET A 20 -33.53 19.12 -9.48
CA MET A 20 -33.95 18.00 -10.33
C MET A 20 -33.55 16.68 -9.68
N ILE A 21 -34.53 15.79 -9.68
CA ILE A 21 -34.49 14.39 -9.26
C ILE A 21 -33.20 13.74 -9.77
N ALA A 22 -32.34 13.30 -8.85
CA ALA A 22 -31.14 12.54 -9.17
C ALA A 22 -31.55 11.15 -9.67
N THR A 23 -31.71 11.02 -10.98
CA THR A 23 -31.55 9.74 -11.65
C THR A 23 -30.12 9.28 -11.41
N SER A 24 -29.92 8.07 -10.88
CA SER A 24 -28.59 7.47 -10.69
C SER A 24 -27.88 7.40 -12.04
N ALA A 25 -27.06 8.40 -12.34
CA ALA A 25 -26.05 8.28 -13.37
C ALA A 25 -25.19 7.08 -12.98
N ALA A 26 -25.12 6.06 -13.84
CA ALA A 26 -24.09 5.04 -13.73
C ALA A 26 -22.76 5.79 -13.70
N GLN A 27 -22.10 5.81 -12.53
CA GLN A 27 -20.79 6.42 -12.39
C GLN A 27 -19.83 5.60 -13.26
N ALA A 28 -19.07 6.26 -14.13
CA ALA A 28 -18.03 5.56 -14.87
C ALA A 28 -17.07 5.00 -13.81
N ALA A 29 -16.90 3.68 -13.85
CA ALA A 29 -16.00 2.96 -12.97
C ALA A 29 -14.85 2.48 -13.84
N SER A 30 -13.62 2.88 -13.51
CA SER A 30 -12.42 2.26 -14.06
C SER A 30 -12.14 0.99 -13.27
N VAL A 31 -11.95 -0.13 -13.95
CA VAL A 31 -11.60 -1.38 -13.31
C VAL A 31 -10.22 -1.79 -13.77
N SER A 32 -9.30 -2.02 -12.83
CA SER A 32 -7.93 -2.45 -13.13
C SER A 32 -7.53 -3.61 -12.23
N GLY A 33 -6.46 -4.30 -12.61
CA GLY A 33 -5.87 -5.36 -11.80
C GLY A 33 -4.37 -5.40 -11.96
N ASN A 34 -3.72 -6.11 -11.03
CA ASN A 34 -2.29 -6.34 -11.05
C ASN A 34 -1.95 -7.73 -10.54
N ILE A 35 -0.80 -8.23 -10.98
CA ILE A 35 -0.20 -9.46 -10.48
C ILE A 35 1.31 -9.34 -10.50
N GLY A 36 1.98 -9.95 -9.54
CA GLY A 36 3.43 -10.01 -9.49
C GLY A 36 3.97 -11.21 -8.75
N VAL A 37 5.23 -11.52 -9.05
CA VAL A 37 6.03 -12.50 -8.33
C VAL A 37 7.17 -11.75 -7.65
N PHE A 38 7.37 -12.03 -6.37
CA PHE A 38 8.39 -11.41 -5.54
C PHE A 38 9.28 -12.49 -4.97
N SER A 39 10.57 -12.20 -4.76
CA SER A 39 11.51 -13.18 -4.21
C SER A 39 11.28 -13.48 -2.72
N GLN A 40 10.55 -12.60 -2.04
CA GLN A 40 10.11 -12.70 -0.64
C GLN A 40 9.04 -11.64 -0.38
N TYR A 41 8.30 -11.77 0.70
CA TYR A 41 7.35 -10.78 1.21
C TYR A 41 7.86 -10.19 2.53
N ILE A 42 8.35 -8.95 2.48
CA ILE A 42 8.77 -8.19 3.67
C ILE A 42 7.69 -7.16 3.99
N LEU A 43 6.91 -7.40 5.04
CA LEU A 43 5.92 -6.44 5.53
C LEU A 43 6.59 -5.39 6.42
N ARG A 44 6.47 -4.13 6.00
CA ARG A 44 6.90 -2.95 6.78
C ARG A 44 8.30 -3.11 7.39
N GLY A 45 9.24 -3.67 6.65
CA GLY A 45 10.65 -3.75 7.03
C GLY A 45 11.03 -4.85 8.03
N ILE A 46 10.13 -5.79 8.35
CA ILE A 46 10.49 -7.01 9.10
C ILE A 46 11.22 -7.97 8.17
N THR A 47 12.53 -8.10 8.36
CA THR A 47 13.39 -8.93 7.53
C THR A 47 13.84 -10.20 8.22
N ASN A 48 13.83 -10.22 9.56
CA ASN A 48 14.26 -11.41 10.32
C ASN A 48 13.19 -12.52 10.30
N VAL A 49 11.91 -12.14 10.17
CA VAL A 49 10.75 -13.04 10.09
C VAL A 49 9.79 -12.54 9.01
N PRO A 50 10.20 -12.55 7.73
CA PRO A 50 9.36 -12.05 6.64
C PRO A 50 8.05 -12.84 6.56
N GLU A 51 7.04 -12.22 5.96
CA GLU A 51 5.73 -12.85 5.75
C GLU A 51 5.84 -14.09 4.84
N ASN A 52 6.84 -14.11 3.96
CA ASN A 52 7.25 -15.25 3.16
C ASN A 52 8.72 -15.07 2.75
N ASP A 53 9.60 -16.00 3.11
CA ASP A 53 11.02 -16.00 2.72
C ASP A 53 11.28 -16.69 1.37
N ASP A 54 10.28 -17.37 0.82
CA ASP A 54 10.26 -17.95 -0.52
C ASP A 54 9.62 -17.01 -1.56
N ALA A 55 9.68 -17.42 -2.82
CA ALA A 55 8.99 -16.72 -3.89
C ALA A 55 7.47 -16.69 -3.63
N THR A 56 6.90 -15.47 -3.62
CA THR A 56 5.47 -15.26 -3.35
C THR A 56 4.76 -14.65 -4.56
N VAL A 57 3.48 -14.98 -4.72
CA VAL A 57 2.60 -14.35 -5.71
C VAL A 57 1.70 -13.36 -4.98
N GLN A 58 1.65 -12.14 -5.52
CA GLN A 58 0.82 -11.07 -5.00
C GLN A 58 0.02 -10.45 -6.12
N GLY A 59 -1.16 -9.93 -5.83
CA GLY A 59 -1.98 -9.29 -6.84
C GLY A 59 -3.29 -8.76 -6.30
N GLY A 60 -4.03 -8.05 -7.14
CA GLY A 60 -5.24 -7.37 -6.71
C GLY A 60 -6.08 -6.81 -7.84
N PHE A 61 -7.21 -6.22 -7.43
CA PHE A 61 -8.16 -5.53 -8.29
C PHE A 61 -8.60 -4.23 -7.66
N ASP A 62 -8.81 -3.22 -8.49
CA ASP A 62 -9.21 -1.89 -8.10
C ASP A 62 -10.40 -1.42 -8.93
N VAL A 63 -11.38 -0.81 -8.25
CA VAL A 63 -12.52 -0.13 -8.85
C VAL A 63 -12.51 1.32 -8.39
N GLY A 64 -12.25 2.23 -9.33
CA GLY A 64 -12.25 3.68 -9.09
C GLY A 64 -13.47 4.36 -9.68
N PHE A 65 -14.03 5.34 -8.99
CA PHE A 65 -15.18 6.13 -9.43
C PHE A 65 -14.77 7.58 -9.71
N ASP A 66 -15.42 8.24 -10.68
CA ASP A 66 -15.13 9.63 -11.07
C ASP A 66 -15.18 10.66 -9.92
N ASN A 67 -15.88 10.34 -8.83
CA ASN A 67 -16.00 11.23 -7.69
C ASN A 67 -14.82 11.14 -6.70
N GLY A 68 -13.90 10.20 -6.88
CA GLY A 68 -12.76 9.95 -6.01
C GLY A 68 -12.94 8.77 -5.04
N LEU A 69 -14.13 8.17 -4.97
CA LEU A 69 -14.31 6.92 -4.23
C LEU A 69 -13.59 5.78 -4.95
N TYR A 70 -13.09 4.82 -4.19
CA TYR A 70 -12.58 3.57 -4.73
C TYR A 70 -12.80 2.41 -3.75
N LEU A 71 -12.77 1.21 -4.32
CA LEU A 71 -12.74 -0.06 -3.61
C LEU A 71 -11.67 -0.94 -4.24
N GLY A 72 -11.02 -1.78 -3.44
CA GLY A 72 -10.03 -2.70 -3.96
C GLY A 72 -9.85 -3.94 -3.11
N TYR A 73 -9.16 -4.89 -3.71
CA TYR A 73 -8.73 -6.13 -3.11
C TYR A 73 -7.25 -6.34 -3.43
N TRP A 74 -6.50 -6.82 -2.45
CA TRP A 74 -5.15 -7.34 -2.65
C TRP A 74 -4.99 -8.65 -1.88
N GLY A 75 -4.10 -9.52 -2.34
CA GLY A 75 -3.77 -10.72 -1.58
C GLY A 75 -2.38 -11.27 -1.90
N SER A 76 -1.88 -12.08 -0.98
CA SER A 76 -0.56 -12.72 -1.06
C SER A 76 -0.55 -14.08 -0.38
N SER A 77 0.24 -15.00 -0.95
CA SER A 77 0.66 -16.21 -0.23
C SER A 77 1.60 -15.88 0.93
N LEU A 78 1.45 -16.59 2.04
CA LEU A 78 2.29 -16.46 3.24
C LEU A 78 3.15 -17.73 3.43
N GLY A 79 4.31 -17.57 4.08
CA GLY A 79 5.22 -18.67 4.42
C GLY A 79 4.86 -19.40 5.72
N TYR A 80 3.71 -19.07 6.31
CA TYR A 80 3.23 -19.60 7.59
C TYR A 80 1.69 -19.78 7.55
N GLY A 81 1.11 -20.33 8.62
CA GLY A 81 -0.31 -20.70 8.73
C GLY A 81 -0.51 -22.22 8.80
N ASP A 82 -1.72 -22.68 9.08
CA ASP A 82 -1.97 -24.12 9.19
C ASP A 82 -1.60 -24.86 7.90
N ASP A 83 -0.86 -25.96 8.06
CA ASP A 83 -0.26 -26.75 6.97
C ASP A 83 0.58 -25.92 5.98
N GLN A 84 1.14 -24.77 6.40
CA GLN A 84 1.91 -23.82 5.58
C GLN A 84 1.12 -23.27 4.38
N ASN A 85 -0.21 -23.15 4.52
CA ASN A 85 -1.10 -22.66 3.47
C ASN A 85 -1.80 -21.35 3.88
N GLY A 86 -1.10 -20.46 4.60
CA GLY A 86 -1.62 -19.15 4.94
C GLY A 86 -1.77 -18.25 3.73
N PHE A 87 -2.80 -17.42 3.75
CA PHE A 87 -3.06 -16.44 2.69
C PHE A 87 -3.65 -15.16 3.27
N GLU A 88 -3.05 -14.02 2.93
CA GLU A 88 -3.51 -12.70 3.33
C GLU A 88 -4.47 -12.13 2.28
N ASN A 89 -5.57 -11.55 2.74
CA ASN A 89 -6.58 -10.88 1.91
C ASN A 89 -6.84 -9.49 2.48
N ASP A 90 -6.61 -8.46 1.68
CA ASP A 90 -6.82 -7.08 2.05
C ASP A 90 -7.99 -6.55 1.25
N PHE A 91 -9.07 -6.21 1.94
CA PHE A 91 -10.21 -5.51 1.35
C PHE A 91 -10.16 -4.06 1.77
N TYR A 92 -10.20 -3.14 0.81
CA TYR A 92 -10.05 -1.74 1.13
C TYR A 92 -10.97 -0.84 0.34
N GLY A 93 -11.19 0.34 0.90
CA GLY A 93 -11.97 1.38 0.26
C GLY A 93 -11.59 2.74 0.84
N GLY A 94 -11.76 3.77 0.03
CA GLY A 94 -11.37 5.10 0.43
C GLY A 94 -11.87 6.18 -0.50
N TYR A 95 -11.37 7.38 -0.24
CA TYR A 95 -11.66 8.59 -0.98
C TYR A 95 -10.36 9.35 -1.23
N GLY A 96 -9.94 9.36 -2.49
CA GLY A 96 -8.74 10.03 -2.95
C GLY A 96 -9.06 11.25 -3.80
N GLY A 97 -8.16 12.22 -3.81
CA GLY A 97 -8.33 13.39 -4.65
C GLY A 97 -7.13 14.33 -4.65
N SER A 98 -7.33 15.53 -5.18
CA SER A 98 -6.31 16.56 -5.19
C SER A 98 -6.92 17.96 -5.06
N ILE A 99 -6.23 18.85 -4.35
CA ILE A 99 -6.56 20.27 -4.20
C ILE A 99 -5.32 21.07 -4.61
N GLY A 100 -5.37 21.67 -5.80
CA GLY A 100 -4.19 22.29 -6.39
C GLY A 100 -3.10 21.23 -6.63
N ASP A 101 -1.91 21.48 -6.08
CA ASP A 101 -0.76 20.59 -6.20
C ASP A 101 -0.68 19.53 -5.08
N PHE A 102 -1.62 19.57 -4.11
CA PHE A 102 -1.68 18.59 -3.04
C PHE A 102 -2.60 17.44 -3.40
N SER A 103 -2.13 16.21 -3.23
CA SER A 103 -3.00 15.03 -3.21
C SER A 103 -3.38 14.66 -1.79
N TYR A 104 -4.52 14.02 -1.62
CA TYR A 104 -4.93 13.43 -0.35
C TYR A 104 -5.61 12.09 -0.60
N ASP A 105 -5.59 11.26 0.42
CA ASP A 105 -6.21 9.95 0.41
C ASP A 105 -6.63 9.60 1.84
N ILE A 106 -7.81 9.01 2.01
CA ILE A 106 -8.30 8.55 3.31
C ILE A 106 -9.15 7.31 3.10
N GLY A 107 -8.96 6.29 3.93
CA GLY A 107 -9.69 5.05 3.76
C GLY A 107 -9.53 4.09 4.93
N VAL A 108 -10.01 2.87 4.68
CA VAL A 108 -9.95 1.75 5.61
C VAL A 108 -9.50 0.51 4.85
N ILE A 109 -8.69 -0.32 5.51
CA ILE A 109 -8.32 -1.67 5.07
C ILE A 109 -8.83 -2.66 6.11
N GLN A 110 -9.46 -3.75 5.66
CA GLN A 110 -9.70 -4.95 6.43
C GLN A 110 -8.74 -6.04 5.93
N TYR A 111 -7.82 -6.43 6.81
CA TYR A 111 -6.95 -7.59 6.66
C TYR A 111 -7.71 -8.84 7.07
N TYR A 112 -7.66 -9.88 6.24
CA TYR A 112 -8.31 -11.16 6.47
C TYR A 112 -7.35 -12.30 6.14
N TYR A 113 -6.93 -13.04 7.17
CA TYR A 113 -5.93 -14.09 7.07
C TYR A 113 -6.61 -15.46 7.12
N ILE A 114 -6.39 -16.26 6.09
CA ILE A 114 -6.88 -17.63 6.03
C ILE A 114 -5.88 -18.53 6.76
N ASN A 115 -6.38 -19.43 7.62
CA ASN A 115 -5.61 -20.42 8.38
C ASN A 115 -4.63 -19.81 9.40
N ILE A 116 -4.93 -18.62 9.91
CA ILE A 116 -4.14 -17.93 10.93
C ILE A 116 -5.10 -17.25 11.90
N ASP A 117 -5.21 -17.79 13.11
CA ASP A 117 -6.10 -17.24 14.15
C ASP A 117 -5.58 -15.89 14.66
N ASP A 118 -6.50 -15.00 15.04
CA ASP A 118 -6.22 -13.71 15.70
C ASP A 118 -5.43 -12.66 14.88
N PHE A 119 -5.23 -12.88 13.57
CA PHE A 119 -4.51 -11.95 12.69
C PHE A 119 -5.41 -10.93 11.96
N ASP A 120 -6.73 -11.16 11.92
CA ASP A 120 -7.68 -10.31 11.20
C ASP A 120 -7.77 -8.90 11.82
N GLY A 121 -7.34 -7.89 11.06
CA GLY A 121 -7.20 -6.53 11.55
C GLY A 121 -7.90 -5.50 10.67
N THR A 122 -8.40 -4.43 11.27
CA THR A 122 -8.85 -3.25 10.53
C THR A 122 -7.87 -2.11 10.74
N GLU A 123 -7.44 -1.45 9.68
CA GLU A 123 -6.67 -0.20 9.76
C GLU A 123 -7.41 0.95 9.11
N ALA A 124 -7.51 2.09 9.79
CA ALA A 124 -7.80 3.36 9.13
C ALA A 124 -6.50 3.96 8.61
N TYR A 125 -6.53 4.60 7.45
CA TYR A 125 -5.36 5.27 6.91
C TYR A 125 -5.68 6.61 6.29
N GLY A 126 -4.64 7.43 6.17
CA GLY A 126 -4.69 8.64 5.36
C GLY A 126 -3.31 9.06 4.89
N SER A 127 -3.27 9.81 3.80
CA SER A 127 -2.04 10.37 3.26
C SER A 127 -2.25 11.73 2.61
N VAL A 128 -1.17 12.48 2.52
CA VAL A 128 -1.08 13.72 1.74
C VAL A 128 0.18 13.70 0.89
N GLY A 129 0.10 14.22 -0.32
CA GLY A 129 1.22 14.31 -1.26
C GLY A 129 1.45 15.71 -1.79
N TYR A 130 2.70 16.02 -2.13
CA TYR A 130 3.08 17.24 -2.83
C TYR A 130 4.30 16.98 -3.72
N GLY A 131 4.12 17.12 -5.04
CA GLY A 131 5.17 16.83 -6.01
C GLY A 131 5.65 15.37 -5.89
N PRO A 132 6.95 15.12 -5.74
CA PRO A 132 7.49 13.76 -5.65
C PRO A 132 7.37 13.16 -4.24
N PHE A 133 6.82 13.88 -3.26
CA PHE A 133 6.78 13.46 -1.86
C PHE A 133 5.37 13.10 -1.40
N SER A 134 5.25 12.14 -0.47
CA SER A 134 4.03 11.92 0.30
C SER A 134 4.31 11.55 1.75
N LEU A 135 3.36 11.87 2.63
CA LEU A 135 3.32 11.46 4.02
C LEU A 135 2.04 10.68 4.26
N GLY A 136 2.12 9.54 4.95
CA GLY A 136 0.95 8.72 5.25
C GLY A 136 1.02 8.09 6.63
N ALA A 137 -0.14 7.67 7.13
CA ALA A 137 -0.31 6.94 8.38
C ALA A 137 -1.35 5.84 8.20
N LYS A 138 -1.14 4.70 8.87
CA LYS A 138 -2.12 3.62 9.03
C LYS A 138 -2.20 3.25 10.50
N THR A 139 -3.40 3.26 11.08
CA THR A 139 -3.63 2.99 12.51
C THR A 139 -4.55 1.79 12.68
N LEU A 140 -4.13 0.81 13.47
CA LEU A 140 -4.94 -0.34 13.84
C LEU A 140 -6.15 0.08 14.67
N LEU A 141 -7.33 -0.42 14.30
CA LEU A 141 -8.60 -0.13 14.95
C LEU A 141 -9.05 -1.24 15.92
N ASN A 142 -8.34 -2.37 15.95
CA ASN A 142 -8.54 -3.46 16.89
C ASN A 142 -7.20 -4.13 17.21
N ASP A 143 -7.14 -4.81 18.36
CA ASP A 143 -6.01 -5.66 18.71
C ASP A 143 -5.99 -6.88 17.77
N VAL A 144 -4.78 -7.27 17.38
CA VAL A 144 -4.45 -8.46 16.58
C VAL A 144 -3.14 -9.06 17.08
N ALA A 145 -2.86 -10.31 16.71
CA ALA A 145 -1.65 -10.99 17.16
C ALA A 145 -0.34 -10.27 16.79
N TRP A 146 -0.35 -9.44 15.74
CA TRP A 146 0.80 -8.68 15.25
C TRP A 146 0.80 -7.19 15.65
N GLY A 147 -0.21 -6.69 16.37
CA GLY A 147 -0.34 -5.27 16.68
C GLY A 147 -1.44 -4.93 17.68
N ASN A 148 -1.26 -3.85 18.43
CA ASN A 148 -2.28 -3.32 19.32
C ASN A 148 -3.19 -2.32 18.60
N GLN A 149 -4.45 -2.23 19.01
CA GLN A 149 -5.34 -1.12 18.64
C GLN A 149 -4.65 0.20 18.99
N GLY A 150 -4.49 1.09 18.01
CA GLY A 150 -3.78 2.37 18.17
C GLY A 150 -2.34 2.36 17.65
N ASP A 151 -1.72 1.19 17.49
CA ASP A 151 -0.43 1.08 16.81
C ASP A 151 -0.54 1.75 15.43
N THR A 152 0.38 2.67 15.15
CA THR A 152 0.33 3.50 13.94
C THR A 152 1.63 3.41 13.15
N TYR A 153 1.51 2.99 11.90
CA TYR A 153 2.59 2.95 10.93
C TYR A 153 2.61 4.23 10.08
N TRP A 154 3.70 4.97 10.20
CA TRP A 154 3.95 6.21 9.49
C TRP A 154 4.88 5.97 8.30
N THR A 155 4.61 6.65 7.19
CA THR A 155 5.47 6.63 6.00
C THR A 155 5.78 8.02 5.50
N ALA A 156 7.03 8.20 5.05
CA ALA A 156 7.42 9.30 4.19
C ALA A 156 8.00 8.72 2.90
N ASN A 157 7.43 9.10 1.77
CA ASN A 157 7.78 8.55 0.47
C ASN A 157 8.36 9.61 -0.46
N PHE A 158 9.24 9.17 -1.35
CA PHE A 158 9.76 9.93 -2.48
C PHE A 158 9.71 9.05 -3.73
N SER A 159 9.18 9.57 -4.83
CA SER A 159 9.16 8.88 -6.12
C SER A 159 9.64 9.81 -7.23
N GLN A 160 10.56 9.31 -8.06
CA GLN A 160 11.18 10.10 -9.11
C GLN A 160 11.48 9.24 -10.34
N PRO A 161 10.88 9.57 -11.49
CA PRO A 161 11.30 9.03 -12.76
C PRO A 161 12.76 9.39 -13.07
N LEU A 162 13.53 8.40 -13.46
CA LEU A 162 14.93 8.52 -13.85
C LEU A 162 15.11 8.38 -15.37
N PRO A 163 16.27 8.81 -15.91
CA PRO A 163 16.57 8.61 -17.32
C PRO A 163 16.48 7.14 -17.73
N LYS A 164 16.18 6.92 -19.02
CA LYS A 164 16.08 5.59 -19.65
C LYS A 164 14.94 4.72 -19.14
N GLY A 165 13.92 5.28 -18.51
CA GLY A 165 12.71 4.53 -18.13
C GLY A 165 12.82 3.83 -16.78
N PHE A 166 13.86 4.12 -16.00
CA PHE A 166 13.92 3.72 -14.61
C PHE A 166 12.99 4.57 -13.75
N ASN A 167 12.44 4.01 -12.69
CA ASN A 167 11.81 4.75 -11.60
C ASN A 167 12.56 4.48 -10.31
N PHE A 168 12.79 5.52 -9.51
CA PHE A 168 13.37 5.39 -8.18
C PHE A 168 12.33 5.77 -7.14
N ASP A 169 12.17 4.89 -6.16
CA ASP A 169 11.28 5.08 -5.03
C ASP A 169 12.06 4.92 -3.73
N ALA A 170 11.74 5.76 -2.75
CA ALA A 170 12.25 5.63 -1.40
C ALA A 170 11.09 5.73 -0.40
N THR A 171 11.04 4.81 0.56
CA THR A 171 10.03 4.82 1.63
C THR A 171 10.72 4.72 2.98
N LEU A 172 10.59 5.75 3.79
CA LEU A 172 10.96 5.76 5.20
C LEU A 172 9.75 5.32 6.02
N GLY A 173 9.90 4.24 6.79
CA GLY A 173 8.89 3.74 7.72
C GLY A 173 9.24 4.07 9.18
N TYR A 174 8.24 4.45 9.96
CA TYR A 174 8.33 4.60 11.42
C TYR A 174 7.07 4.03 12.06
N TYR A 175 7.18 3.45 13.25
CA TYR A 175 6.02 3.01 14.03
C TYR A 175 5.93 3.78 15.33
N THR A 176 4.71 4.12 15.74
CA THR A 176 4.36 4.44 17.13
C THR A 176 3.51 3.29 17.66
N TYR A 177 3.80 2.85 18.87
CA TYR A 177 3.17 1.67 19.46
C TYR A 177 2.41 2.04 20.74
N GLU A 178 1.31 1.33 20.98
CA GLU A 178 0.62 1.33 22.27
C GLU A 178 1.28 0.34 23.23
N ASP A 179 1.24 0.67 24.53
CA ASP A 179 1.93 -0.05 25.59
C ASP A 179 1.48 -1.51 25.69
N SER A 180 0.20 -1.82 25.43
CA SER A 180 -0.37 -3.16 25.57
C SER A 180 -1.70 -3.29 24.84
N GLY A 181 -2.04 -4.52 24.46
CA GLY A 181 -3.35 -4.91 23.91
C GLY A 181 -3.67 -6.36 24.27
N GLU A 182 -4.77 -6.89 23.73
CA GLU A 182 -5.27 -8.25 24.01
C GLU A 182 -4.20 -9.35 23.80
N TYR A 183 -3.46 -9.30 22.70
CA TYR A 183 -2.48 -10.32 22.32
C TYR A 183 -1.04 -9.96 22.67
N ILE A 184 -0.75 -8.67 22.82
CA ILE A 184 0.59 -8.16 23.14
C ILE A 184 0.53 -7.44 24.48
N ALA A 185 0.87 -8.17 25.55
CA ALA A 185 0.70 -7.69 26.92
C ALA A 185 1.61 -6.50 27.31
N SER A 186 2.72 -6.29 26.59
CA SER A 186 3.62 -5.15 26.83
C SER A 186 4.49 -4.86 25.60
N THR A 187 4.66 -3.57 25.30
CA THR A 187 5.58 -3.05 24.29
C THR A 187 6.76 -2.34 24.97
N PRO A 188 8.02 -2.77 24.75
CA PRO A 188 9.20 -2.10 25.32
C PRO A 188 9.54 -0.75 24.69
N GLU A 189 9.18 -0.53 23.42
CA GLU A 189 9.49 0.69 22.65
C GLU A 189 8.19 1.40 22.25
N ASP A 190 8.00 2.65 22.66
CA ASP A 190 6.81 3.46 22.27
C ASP A 190 6.83 3.86 20.77
N GLY A 191 7.97 3.66 20.11
CA GLY A 191 8.11 3.83 18.68
C GLY A 191 9.50 3.50 18.16
N ALA A 192 9.59 3.22 16.87
CA ALA A 192 10.83 2.80 16.24
C ALA A 192 10.95 3.29 14.79
N PHE A 193 12.16 3.70 14.40
CA PHE A 193 12.54 3.69 12.98
C PHE A 193 12.41 2.26 12.49
N ARG A 194 11.61 2.08 11.43
CA ARG A 194 11.19 0.76 11.00
C ARG A 194 12.02 0.24 9.85
N HIS A 195 12.17 1.04 8.81
CA HIS A 195 13.02 0.74 7.65
C HIS A 195 13.21 1.96 6.76
N LEU A 196 14.21 1.87 5.89
CA LEU A 196 14.28 2.67 4.68
C LEU A 196 14.38 1.73 3.47
N ASN A 197 13.33 1.71 2.66
CA ASN A 197 13.34 1.01 1.37
C ASN A 197 13.87 1.94 0.28
N LEU A 198 14.78 1.42 -0.54
CA LEU A 198 15.30 2.07 -1.75
C LEU A 198 15.04 1.15 -2.94
N SER A 199 14.14 1.56 -3.82
CA SER A 199 13.67 0.72 -4.92
C SER A 199 14.03 1.34 -6.27
N LEU A 200 14.41 0.47 -7.21
CA LEU A 200 14.62 0.81 -8.60
C LEU A 200 13.79 -0.15 -9.45
N SER A 201 12.92 0.40 -10.30
CA SER A 201 12.09 -0.39 -11.22
C SER A 201 12.29 0.05 -12.66
N HIS A 202 11.97 -0.84 -13.61
CA HIS A 202 12.10 -0.57 -15.03
C HIS A 202 11.16 -1.46 -15.86
N PRO A 203 10.48 -0.92 -16.90
CA PRO A 203 9.66 -1.71 -17.81
C PRO A 203 10.46 -2.75 -18.59
N ILE A 204 9.92 -3.95 -18.76
CA ILE A 204 10.56 -5.03 -19.51
C ILE A 204 10.20 -4.90 -20.98
N GLY A 205 10.89 -4.00 -21.68
CA GLY A 205 10.62 -3.73 -23.09
C GLY A 205 9.16 -3.28 -23.29
N ASN A 206 8.43 -3.94 -24.19
CA ASN A 206 7.04 -3.60 -24.52
C ASN A 206 6.04 -4.62 -23.95
N THR A 207 6.41 -5.39 -22.92
CA THR A 207 5.53 -6.43 -22.37
C THR A 207 4.41 -5.87 -21.49
N GLY A 208 4.56 -4.64 -21.01
CA GLY A 208 3.70 -4.06 -19.96
C GLY A 208 4.03 -4.55 -18.55
N ALA A 209 5.04 -5.41 -18.41
CA ALA A 209 5.56 -5.84 -17.11
C ALA A 209 6.75 -4.99 -16.68
N ASP A 210 6.97 -4.88 -15.38
CA ASP A 210 8.09 -4.18 -14.76
C ASP A 210 8.96 -5.16 -13.96
N MET A 211 10.27 -4.97 -14.01
CA MET A 211 11.20 -5.59 -13.06
C MET A 211 11.58 -4.58 -12.00
N GLY A 212 11.75 -5.05 -10.76
CA GLY A 212 12.16 -4.22 -9.64
C GLY A 212 13.22 -4.89 -8.77
N VAL A 213 14.02 -4.04 -8.12
CA VAL A 213 14.88 -4.42 -7.00
C VAL A 213 14.68 -3.41 -5.88
N THR A 214 14.55 -3.91 -4.66
CA THR A 214 14.46 -3.10 -3.45
C THR A 214 15.58 -3.49 -2.49
N TYR A 215 16.31 -2.50 -2.01
CA TYR A 215 17.21 -2.63 -0.87
C TYR A 215 16.50 -2.09 0.37
N VAL A 216 16.40 -2.93 1.40
CA VAL A 216 15.79 -2.61 2.69
C VAL A 216 16.91 -2.34 3.67
N ILE A 217 16.94 -1.14 4.24
CA ILE A 217 17.75 -0.83 5.42
C ILE A 217 16.87 -1.12 6.64
N GLY A 218 17.25 -2.14 7.41
CA GLY A 218 16.49 -2.59 8.57
C GLY A 218 16.54 -1.59 9.73
N GLY A 219 15.39 -1.37 10.36
CA GLY A 219 15.25 -0.63 11.60
C GLY A 219 15.05 -1.58 12.78
N LYS A 220 14.15 -1.23 13.69
CA LYS A 220 13.79 -2.07 14.85
C LYS A 220 12.33 -2.47 14.82
N ASP A 221 12.01 -3.55 15.51
CA ASP A 221 10.63 -3.90 15.86
C ASP A 221 10.20 -3.29 17.19
N ARG A 222 8.96 -3.60 17.59
CA ARG A 222 8.35 -3.13 18.83
C ARG A 222 9.09 -3.59 20.09
N ASN A 223 9.89 -4.64 19.99
CA ASN A 223 10.68 -5.21 21.08
C ASN A 223 12.12 -4.67 21.09
N GLY A 224 12.44 -3.70 20.22
CA GLY A 224 13.77 -3.14 20.07
C GLY A 224 14.75 -4.07 19.33
N VAL A 225 14.26 -5.13 18.68
CA VAL A 225 15.08 -6.08 17.92
C VAL A 225 15.44 -5.48 16.56
N ASP A 226 16.74 -5.36 16.30
CA ASP A 226 17.28 -4.91 15.03
C ASP A 226 16.93 -5.89 13.90
N GLN A 227 16.49 -5.33 12.77
CA GLN A 227 16.20 -6.05 11.54
C GLN A 227 17.42 -6.02 10.63
N ASP A 228 17.70 -7.13 9.96
CA ASP A 228 18.78 -7.21 8.98
C ASP A 228 18.48 -6.37 7.73
N ASN A 229 19.53 -5.89 7.06
CA ASN A 229 19.38 -5.33 5.72
C ASN A 229 19.04 -6.46 4.73
N ALA A 230 18.13 -6.20 3.79
CA ALA A 230 17.67 -7.20 2.83
C ALA A 230 17.64 -6.66 1.40
N VAL A 231 17.64 -7.57 0.43
CA VAL A 231 17.36 -7.28 -0.99
C VAL A 231 16.22 -8.18 -1.42
N PHE A 232 15.22 -7.63 -2.10
CA PHE A 232 14.23 -8.45 -2.80
C PHE A 232 13.95 -7.95 -4.21
N PHE A 233 13.53 -8.89 -5.06
CA PHE A 233 13.26 -8.68 -6.47
C PHE A 233 11.78 -8.83 -6.76
N SER A 234 11.30 -8.10 -7.77
CA SER A 234 9.92 -8.20 -8.23
C SER A 234 9.83 -8.28 -9.76
N LEU A 235 8.80 -8.98 -10.21
CA LEU A 235 8.28 -8.93 -11.58
C LEU A 235 6.78 -8.68 -11.48
N THR A 236 6.30 -7.54 -11.97
CA THR A 236 4.91 -7.10 -11.82
C THR A 236 4.27 -6.80 -13.17
N TYR A 237 2.95 -6.98 -13.28
CA TYR A 237 2.17 -6.68 -14.48
C TYR A 237 0.82 -6.09 -14.08
N GLY A 238 0.53 -4.87 -14.56
CA GLY A 238 -0.76 -4.20 -14.41
C GLY A 238 -1.58 -4.28 -15.69
N PHE A 239 -2.91 -4.35 -15.55
CA PHE A 239 -3.82 -4.41 -16.70
C PHE A 239 -5.16 -3.72 -16.40
N ASP A 240 -5.72 -3.12 -17.45
CA ASP A 240 -7.07 -2.57 -17.42
C ASP A 240 -8.10 -3.66 -17.75
N ILE A 241 -9.22 -3.65 -17.04
CA ILE A 241 -10.36 -4.56 -17.25
C ILE A 241 -11.53 -3.83 -17.92
N MET A 242 -11.83 -2.61 -17.46
CA MET A 242 -12.91 -1.77 -17.97
C MET A 242 -12.53 -0.29 -17.92
#